data_AF-A0A662BBN6-F1
#
_entry.id   AF-A0A662BBN6-F1
#
_cell.length_a   1.000
_cell.length_b   1.000
_cell.length_c   1.000
_cell.angle_alpha   90.00
_cell.angle_beta   90.00
_cell.angle_gamma   90.00
#
_symmetry.space_group_name_H-M   'P 1'
#
loop_
_entity.id
_entity.type
_entity.pdbx_description
1 polymer ?
#
loop_
_entity_poly.entity_id
_entity_poly.type
_entity_poly.pdbx_seq_one_letter_code
_entity_poly.pdbx_strand_id
1 'polypeptide(L)'
;EMKTKKMKTKNRMSAYFLAGILCLSFAFLSCTGQKTNVVQQAYELRLDGYADSAIVVLDNIILEDPENASAYYERARARKHIMKGTGQYGITDILADAEKACELDPGNVIYAHFCANAKFLGVYIDLMQGQEDVEAKLDDAILEFERTLELKPCFAPSVITLIEIYTWLGDESEVDYAKAEHYAGLLKQCDPITGLMAQAMLLPDVKSFLEFWLNEYESHEANAIIAENLGRAYLLEGDMVNGKKYIKEAVSLNPDNSIILLDLARASLMSAMQTQDKDLGEESIEAFRQTLELNPDAPGPIKAYVYRMMALCYGRLLEDQELADEYMAKKEALDPFCSRASGAPGMALFAPPDVLVDDIGYYSRPF
;
A
#
# COMPACT_ATOMS: atom_id res chain seq x y z
N GLU A 1 16.10 -27.38 -88.45
CA GLU A 1 15.10 -28.40 -88.06
C GLU A 1 14.31 -27.94 -86.85
N MET A 2 13.03 -28.27 -86.84
CA MET A 2 12.04 -28.01 -85.79
C MET A 2 12.42 -28.57 -84.42
N LYS A 3 12.08 -27.86 -83.33
CA LYS A 3 11.00 -28.27 -82.39
C LYS A 3 10.82 -27.27 -81.21
N THR A 4 9.68 -26.60 -81.26
CA THR A 4 8.72 -26.22 -80.21
C THR A 4 8.92 -26.73 -78.77
N LYS A 5 8.73 -25.86 -77.75
CA LYS A 5 7.52 -25.84 -76.86
C LYS A 5 7.57 -24.84 -75.67
N LYS A 6 6.49 -24.05 -75.60
CA LYS A 6 5.60 -23.70 -74.46
C LYS A 6 6.08 -22.80 -73.29
N MET A 7 5.52 -21.58 -73.33
CA MET A 7 4.76 -20.87 -72.28
C MET A 7 4.78 -21.43 -70.84
N LYS A 8 5.09 -20.53 -69.89
CA LYS A 8 4.30 -20.33 -68.65
C LYS A 8 4.48 -18.89 -68.13
N THR A 9 3.59 -18.01 -68.57
CA THR A 9 3.24 -16.73 -67.93
C THR A 9 2.01 -16.96 -67.06
N LYS A 10 2.15 -16.88 -65.73
CA LYS A 10 1.11 -16.44 -64.77
C LYS A 10 1.65 -16.57 -63.33
N ASN A 11 1.21 -15.66 -62.46
CA ASN A 11 1.44 -15.56 -61.02
C ASN A 11 2.61 -14.69 -60.53
N ARG A 12 2.63 -13.41 -60.93
CA ARG A 12 3.31 -12.36 -60.15
C ARG A 12 2.43 -11.13 -59.86
N MET A 13 1.11 -11.29 -59.93
CA MET A 13 0.14 -10.20 -59.73
C MET A 13 -0.89 -10.53 -58.63
N SER A 14 -0.44 -11.06 -57.49
CA SER A 14 -1.28 -11.12 -56.27
C SER A 14 -0.51 -10.96 -54.95
N ALA A 15 0.78 -10.58 -54.98
CA ALA A 15 1.58 -10.38 -53.76
C ALA A 15 1.54 -8.94 -53.23
N TYR A 16 1.21 -7.95 -54.08
CA TYR A 16 1.24 -6.53 -53.70
C TYR A 16 -0.12 -5.96 -53.25
N PHE A 17 -1.21 -6.72 -53.35
CA PHE A 17 -2.53 -6.27 -52.87
C PHE A 17 -2.85 -6.76 -51.45
N LEU A 18 -2.20 -7.83 -50.97
CA LEU A 18 -2.32 -8.28 -49.57
C LEU A 18 -1.37 -7.57 -48.59
N ALA A 19 -0.28 -6.98 -49.08
CA ALA A 19 0.65 -6.21 -48.24
C ALA A 19 0.12 -4.82 -47.86
N GLY A 20 -0.83 -4.27 -48.63
CA GLY A 20 -1.41 -2.94 -48.38
C GLY A 20 -2.52 -2.89 -47.33
N ILE A 21 -3.09 -4.04 -46.93
CA ILE A 21 -4.19 -4.11 -45.96
C ILE A 21 -3.70 -4.53 -44.58
N LEU A 22 -2.49 -5.09 -44.45
CA LEU A 22 -1.92 -5.45 -43.14
C LEU A 22 -1.21 -4.30 -42.40
N CYS A 23 -1.00 -3.14 -43.05
CA CYS A 23 -0.33 -1.98 -42.42
C CYS A 23 -1.31 -0.93 -41.87
N LEU A 24 -2.63 -1.12 -42.05
CA LEU A 24 -3.66 -0.17 -41.58
C LEU A 24 -4.44 -0.65 -40.35
N SER A 25 -4.17 -1.85 -39.85
CA SER A 25 -4.78 -2.40 -38.64
C SER A 25 -3.90 -2.32 -37.38
N PHE A 26 -2.63 -1.89 -37.50
CA PHE A 26 -1.76 -1.68 -36.34
C PHE A 26 -1.78 -0.25 -35.77
N ALA A 27 -2.44 0.69 -36.44
CA ALA A 27 -2.51 2.09 -35.98
C ALA A 27 -3.53 2.32 -34.85
N PHE A 28 -4.42 1.36 -34.56
CA PHE A 28 -5.43 1.49 -33.48
C PHE A 28 -5.08 0.75 -32.19
N LEU A 29 -3.98 -0.03 -32.15
CA LEU A 29 -3.49 -0.69 -30.93
C LEU A 29 -2.26 -0.01 -30.31
N SER A 30 -1.76 1.08 -30.90
CA SER A 30 -0.52 1.75 -30.47
C SER A 30 -0.73 2.86 -29.43
N CYS A 31 -1.93 3.43 -29.31
CA CYS A 31 -2.13 4.58 -28.42
C CYS A 31 -2.36 4.19 -26.95
N THR A 32 -2.82 2.98 -26.66
CA THR A 32 -2.98 2.51 -25.28
C THR A 32 -1.65 2.06 -24.67
N GLY A 33 -0.83 1.32 -25.43
CA GLY A 33 0.47 0.83 -24.95
C GLY A 33 1.52 1.92 -24.70
N GLN A 34 1.44 3.07 -25.38
CA GLN A 34 2.33 4.22 -25.15
C GLN A 34 1.91 5.05 -23.93
N LYS A 35 0.60 5.18 -23.65
CA LYS A 35 0.07 5.98 -22.53
C LYS A 35 0.39 5.35 -21.17
N THR A 36 0.27 4.03 -21.04
CA THR A 36 0.64 3.30 -19.82
C THR A 36 2.14 3.41 -19.51
N ASN A 37 2.97 3.54 -20.55
CA ASN A 37 4.43 3.59 -20.41
C ASN A 37 4.92 4.86 -19.70
N VAL A 38 4.30 6.03 -19.93
CA VAL A 38 4.79 7.30 -19.33
C VAL A 38 4.30 7.48 -17.89
N VAL A 39 3.09 7.01 -17.55
CA VAL A 39 2.64 6.98 -16.15
C VAL A 39 3.49 6.00 -15.34
N GLN A 40 3.85 4.86 -15.93
CA GLN A 40 4.79 3.91 -15.33
C GLN A 40 6.16 4.53 -15.04
N GLN A 41 6.69 5.38 -15.93
CA GLN A 41 7.93 6.12 -15.68
C GLN A 41 7.81 7.09 -14.50
N ALA A 42 6.69 7.78 -14.35
CA ALA A 42 6.46 8.66 -13.20
C ALA A 42 6.37 7.86 -11.88
N TYR A 43 5.74 6.69 -11.91
CA TYR A 43 5.74 5.74 -10.79
C TYR A 43 7.17 5.30 -10.42
N GLU A 44 8.00 4.92 -11.40
CA GLU A 44 9.40 4.52 -11.18
C GLU A 44 10.21 5.66 -10.57
N LEU A 45 10.09 6.88 -11.10
CA LEU A 45 10.73 8.08 -10.53
C LEU A 45 10.36 8.27 -9.05
N ARG A 46 9.09 8.08 -8.70
CA ARG A 46 8.64 8.19 -7.31
C ARG A 46 9.24 7.10 -6.42
N LEU A 47 9.35 5.86 -6.91
CA LEU A 47 9.99 4.77 -6.18
C LEU A 47 11.50 4.93 -6.03
N ASP A 48 12.13 5.72 -6.90
CA ASP A 48 13.55 6.07 -6.84
C ASP A 48 13.82 7.35 -6.01
N GLY A 49 12.80 7.89 -5.32
CA GLY A 49 12.93 9.06 -4.45
C GLY A 49 12.73 10.41 -5.13
N TYR A 50 12.45 10.43 -6.43
CA TYR A 50 12.25 11.64 -7.24
C TYR A 50 10.76 11.98 -7.39
N ALA A 51 10.03 12.01 -6.28
CA ALA A 51 8.58 12.22 -6.26
C ALA A 51 8.16 13.59 -6.84
N ASP A 52 8.99 14.62 -6.68
CA ASP A 52 8.77 15.95 -7.26
C ASP A 52 8.91 15.92 -8.80
N SER A 53 9.92 15.21 -9.31
CA SER A 53 10.13 15.00 -10.74
C SER A 53 9.01 14.16 -11.36
N ALA A 54 8.52 13.16 -10.63
CA ALA A 54 7.33 12.40 -11.03
C ALA A 54 6.11 13.32 -11.24
N ILE A 55 5.88 14.29 -10.33
CA ILE A 55 4.79 15.27 -10.48
C ILE A 55 4.96 16.10 -11.76
N VAL A 56 6.18 16.55 -12.08
CA VAL A 56 6.44 17.31 -13.32
C VAL A 56 6.09 16.49 -14.57
N VAL A 57 6.44 15.20 -14.60
CA VAL A 57 6.07 14.31 -15.70
C VAL A 57 4.56 14.17 -15.81
N LEU A 58 3.88 13.99 -14.68
CA LEU A 58 2.42 13.81 -14.63
C LEU A 58 1.66 15.09 -15.02
N ASP A 59 2.17 16.26 -14.63
CA ASP A 59 1.61 17.55 -15.05
C ASP A 59 1.67 17.72 -16.57
N ASN A 60 2.77 17.29 -17.21
CA ASN A 60 2.88 17.31 -18.67
C ASN A 60 1.90 16.32 -19.33
N ILE A 61 1.76 15.11 -18.79
CA ILE A 61 0.78 14.13 -19.29
C ILE A 61 -0.64 14.71 -19.22
N ILE A 62 -1.01 15.33 -18.10
CA ILE A 62 -2.34 15.90 -17.89
C ILE A 62 -2.58 17.12 -18.78
N LEU A 63 -1.54 17.92 -19.05
CA LEU A 63 -1.62 19.05 -19.98
C LEU A 63 -1.90 18.58 -21.42
N GLU A 64 -1.28 17.48 -21.84
CA GLU A 64 -1.45 16.89 -23.17
C GLU A 64 -2.76 16.09 -23.30
N ASP A 65 -3.14 15.37 -22.25
CA ASP A 65 -4.33 14.52 -22.17
C ASP A 65 -5.06 14.72 -20.83
N PRO A 66 -5.96 15.73 -20.74
CA PRO A 66 -6.72 16.02 -19.53
C PRO A 66 -7.70 14.91 -19.12
N GLU A 67 -7.92 13.89 -19.95
CA GLU A 67 -8.79 12.74 -19.67
C GLU A 67 -7.99 11.51 -19.18
N ASN A 68 -6.67 11.64 -18.98
CA ASN A 68 -5.83 10.54 -18.49
C ASN A 68 -6.02 10.30 -16.98
N ALA A 69 -6.99 9.45 -16.62
CA ALA A 69 -7.29 9.07 -15.23
C ALA A 69 -6.07 8.56 -14.46
N SER A 70 -5.23 7.74 -15.09
CA SER A 70 -4.05 7.13 -14.46
C SER A 70 -2.99 8.18 -14.07
N ALA A 71 -2.86 9.26 -14.85
CA ALA A 71 -1.96 10.35 -14.53
C ALA A 71 -2.43 11.15 -13.29
N TYR A 72 -3.73 11.41 -13.16
CA TYR A 72 -4.27 12.01 -11.93
C TYR A 72 -4.06 11.10 -10.72
N TYR A 73 -4.36 9.80 -10.86
CA TYR A 73 -4.15 8.82 -9.79
C TYR A 73 -2.70 8.78 -9.31
N GLU A 74 -1.73 8.66 -10.21
CA GLU A 74 -0.32 8.61 -9.84
C GLU A 74 0.18 9.95 -9.28
N ARG A 75 -0.37 11.09 -9.74
CA ARG A 75 -0.04 12.41 -9.19
C ARG A 75 -0.57 12.56 -7.77
N ALA A 76 -1.75 12.04 -7.47
CA ALA A 76 -2.29 11.96 -6.12
C ALA A 76 -1.36 11.15 -5.19
N ARG A 77 -0.82 10.02 -5.66
CA ARG A 77 0.15 9.20 -4.90
C ARG A 77 1.47 9.92 -4.67
N ALA A 78 2.00 10.62 -5.67
CA ALA A 78 3.21 11.42 -5.54
C ALA A 78 3.03 12.58 -4.55
N ARG A 79 1.91 13.31 -4.62
CA ARG A 79 1.56 14.35 -3.64
C ARG A 79 1.39 13.78 -2.23
N LYS A 80 0.74 12.62 -2.08
CA LYS A 80 0.60 11.92 -0.79
C LYS A 80 1.95 11.51 -0.20
N HIS A 81 2.89 11.06 -1.03
CA HIS A 81 4.26 10.74 -0.62
C HIS A 81 4.96 11.98 -0.06
N ILE A 82 4.96 13.08 -0.81
CA ILE A 82 5.58 14.35 -0.41
C ILE A 82 4.89 14.96 0.82
N MET A 83 3.55 14.87 0.93
CA MET A 83 2.80 15.30 2.12
C MET A 83 3.31 14.59 3.38
N LYS A 84 3.47 13.26 3.33
CA LYS A 84 3.95 12.49 4.49
C LYS A 84 5.40 12.83 4.89
N GLY A 85 6.22 13.28 3.95
CA GLY A 85 7.61 13.64 4.18
C GLY A 85 7.83 15.09 4.60
N THR A 86 7.22 16.04 3.90
CA THR A 86 7.52 17.48 4.04
C THR A 86 6.31 18.33 4.41
N GLY A 87 5.09 17.85 4.11
CA GLY A 87 3.87 18.64 4.25
C GLY A 87 3.67 19.70 3.17
N GLN A 88 4.45 19.66 2.07
CA GLN A 88 4.32 20.63 0.97
C GLN A 88 2.93 20.60 0.30
N TYR A 89 2.31 19.43 0.24
CA TYR A 89 0.95 19.23 -0.25
C TYR A 89 0.00 18.93 0.91
N GLY A 90 -1.24 19.41 0.81
CA GLY A 90 -2.31 19.11 1.74
C GLY A 90 -3.19 17.95 1.28
N ILE A 91 -4.09 17.50 2.15
CA ILE A 91 -5.04 16.44 1.81
C ILE A 91 -5.98 16.83 0.66
N THR A 92 -6.32 18.11 0.54
CA THR A 92 -7.14 18.64 -0.56
C THR A 92 -6.49 18.47 -1.93
N ASP A 93 -5.17 18.59 -2.04
CA ASP A 93 -4.44 18.42 -3.31
C ASP A 93 -4.45 16.96 -3.79
N ILE A 94 -4.49 16.03 -2.83
CA ILE A 94 -4.55 14.59 -3.07
C ILE A 94 -5.96 14.19 -3.46
N LEU A 95 -6.97 14.70 -2.74
CA LEU A 95 -8.38 14.46 -3.01
C LEU A 95 -8.79 14.95 -4.40
N ALA A 96 -8.40 16.17 -4.78
CA ALA A 96 -8.73 16.72 -6.09
C ALA A 96 -8.27 15.81 -7.25
N ASP A 97 -7.06 15.24 -7.15
CA ASP A 97 -6.54 14.32 -8.15
C ASP A 97 -7.21 12.93 -8.06
N ALA A 98 -7.42 12.40 -6.86
CA ALA A 98 -8.05 11.10 -6.65
C ALA A 98 -9.49 11.07 -7.17
N GLU A 99 -10.28 12.11 -6.86
CA GLU A 99 -11.64 12.28 -7.34
C GLU A 99 -11.67 12.43 -8.86
N LYS A 100 -10.72 13.18 -9.44
CA LYS A 100 -10.65 13.32 -10.90
C LYS A 100 -10.35 12.01 -11.60
N ALA A 101 -9.47 11.18 -11.03
CA ALA A 101 -9.21 9.83 -11.55
C ALA A 101 -10.48 8.95 -11.51
N CYS A 102 -11.26 9.00 -10.41
CA CYS A 102 -12.52 8.29 -10.29
C CYS A 102 -13.63 8.83 -11.22
N GLU A 103 -13.66 10.13 -11.50
CA GLU A 103 -14.60 10.73 -12.45
C GLU A 103 -14.33 10.24 -13.88
N LEU A 104 -13.05 10.18 -14.26
CA LEU A 104 -12.61 9.79 -15.60
C LEU A 104 -12.68 8.28 -15.83
N ASP A 105 -12.49 7.45 -14.81
CA ASP A 105 -12.59 5.99 -14.88
C ASP A 105 -13.37 5.42 -13.69
N PRO A 106 -14.71 5.58 -13.68
CA PRO A 106 -15.56 5.25 -12.52
C PRO A 106 -15.70 3.76 -12.23
N GLY A 107 -15.25 2.89 -13.14
CA GLY A 107 -15.25 1.43 -12.99
C GLY A 107 -13.96 0.87 -12.41
N ASN A 108 -12.96 1.72 -12.14
CA ASN A 108 -11.65 1.29 -11.69
C ASN A 108 -11.59 1.16 -10.17
N VAL A 109 -11.55 -0.07 -9.69
CA VAL A 109 -11.50 -0.39 -8.25
C VAL A 109 -10.25 0.19 -7.56
N ILE A 110 -9.11 0.30 -8.26
CA ILE A 110 -7.87 0.85 -7.70
C ILE A 110 -8.08 2.33 -7.36
N TYR A 111 -8.66 3.08 -8.31
CA TYR A 111 -8.90 4.52 -8.14
C TYR A 111 -9.97 4.76 -7.09
N ALA A 112 -11.08 4.01 -7.16
CA ALA A 112 -12.15 4.09 -6.18
C ALA A 112 -11.63 3.84 -4.75
N HIS A 113 -10.83 2.80 -4.55
CA HIS A 113 -10.30 2.46 -3.22
C HIS A 113 -9.29 3.49 -2.73
N PHE A 114 -8.42 3.99 -3.61
CA PHE A 114 -7.49 5.04 -3.24
C PHE A 114 -8.21 6.34 -2.88
N CYS A 115 -9.25 6.71 -3.62
CA CYS A 115 -10.09 7.87 -3.33
C CYS A 115 -10.77 7.71 -1.95
N ALA A 116 -11.40 6.57 -1.68
CA ALA A 116 -11.99 6.28 -0.38
C ALA A 116 -10.97 6.38 0.76
N ASN A 117 -9.77 5.83 0.58
CA ASN A 117 -8.67 5.96 1.54
C ASN A 117 -8.18 7.41 1.71
N ALA A 118 -8.17 8.21 0.65
CA ALA A 118 -7.77 9.61 0.73
C ALA A 118 -8.82 10.43 1.50
N LYS A 119 -10.12 10.19 1.26
CA LYS A 119 -11.22 10.81 2.01
C LYS A 119 -11.11 10.45 3.49
N PHE A 120 -10.93 9.16 3.78
CA PHE A 120 -10.78 8.68 5.15
C PHE A 120 -9.54 9.23 5.85
N LEU A 121 -8.40 9.32 5.16
CA LEU A 121 -7.21 10.00 5.69
C LEU A 121 -7.49 11.47 6.03
N GLY A 122 -8.32 12.16 5.24
CA GLY A 122 -8.78 13.52 5.56
C GLY A 122 -9.58 13.57 6.85
N VAL A 123 -10.57 12.69 7.01
CA VAL A 123 -11.35 12.55 8.25
C VAL A 123 -10.44 12.30 9.45
N TYR A 124 -9.50 11.36 9.32
CA TYR A 124 -8.54 11.06 10.38
C TYR A 124 -7.68 12.27 10.75
N ILE A 125 -7.17 13.03 9.77
CA ILE A 125 -6.39 14.25 10.02
C ILE A 125 -7.24 15.30 10.75
N ASP A 126 -8.48 15.51 10.32
CA ASP A 126 -9.39 16.49 10.92
C ASP A 126 -9.74 16.13 12.36
N LEU A 127 -9.98 14.84 12.64
CA LEU A 127 -10.16 14.30 13.99
C LEU A 127 -8.94 14.55 14.88
N MET A 128 -7.74 14.21 14.37
CA MET A 128 -6.50 14.42 15.11
C MET A 128 -6.20 15.90 15.38
N GLN A 129 -6.79 16.81 14.61
CA GLN A 129 -6.71 18.25 14.80
C GLN A 129 -7.86 18.83 15.64
N GLY A 130 -8.82 18.01 16.06
CA GLY A 130 -9.99 18.44 16.82
C GLY A 130 -10.93 19.35 16.04
N GLN A 131 -11.04 19.17 14.72
CA GLN A 131 -11.99 19.93 13.91
C GLN A 131 -13.42 19.44 14.18
N GLU A 132 -14.35 20.39 14.27
CA GLU A 132 -15.79 20.13 14.30
C GLU A 132 -16.29 19.92 12.85
N ASP A 133 -17.28 19.05 12.62
CA ASP A 133 -17.81 18.64 11.29
C ASP A 133 -17.00 17.55 10.55
N VAL A 134 -16.78 16.42 11.24
CA VAL A 134 -16.18 15.20 10.66
C VAL A 134 -17.23 14.19 10.19
N GLU A 135 -18.47 14.26 10.67
CA GLU A 135 -19.54 13.28 10.42
C GLU A 135 -19.89 13.21 8.93
N ALA A 136 -20.17 14.36 8.30
CA ALA A 136 -20.49 14.40 6.87
C ALA A 136 -19.34 13.90 5.98
N LYS A 137 -18.09 14.16 6.38
CA LYS A 137 -16.90 13.67 5.66
C LYS A 137 -16.69 12.16 5.87
N LEU A 138 -17.04 11.65 7.05
CA LEU A 138 -16.99 10.22 7.37
C LEU A 138 -18.04 9.46 6.57
N ASP A 139 -19.28 9.96 6.51
CA ASP A 139 -20.34 9.39 5.67
C ASP A 139 -19.93 9.34 4.19
N ASP A 140 -19.31 10.40 3.69
CA ASP A 140 -18.79 10.44 2.32
C ASP A 140 -17.65 9.41 2.10
N ALA A 141 -16.74 9.24 3.07
CA ALA A 141 -15.71 8.21 2.99
C ALA A 141 -16.30 6.78 3.01
N ILE A 142 -17.30 6.53 3.86
CA ILE A 142 -18.04 5.25 3.93
C ILE A 142 -18.68 4.94 2.59
N LEU A 143 -19.40 5.90 2.00
CA LEU A 143 -20.07 5.73 0.70
C LEU A 143 -19.07 5.35 -0.41
N GLU A 144 -17.89 5.97 -0.44
CA GLU A 144 -16.87 5.59 -1.42
C GLU A 144 -16.29 4.19 -1.16
N PHE A 145 -16.11 3.78 0.10
CA PHE A 145 -15.74 2.40 0.40
C PHE A 145 -16.84 1.42 -0.02
N GLU A 146 -18.11 1.70 0.23
CA GLU A 146 -19.23 0.87 -0.22
C GLU A 146 -19.25 0.75 -1.75
N ARG A 147 -19.01 1.86 -2.48
CA ARG A 147 -18.85 1.86 -3.93
C ARG A 147 -17.71 0.95 -4.40
N THR A 148 -16.60 0.88 -3.66
CA THR A 148 -15.52 -0.07 -4.02
C THR A 148 -15.98 -1.53 -3.93
N LEU A 149 -16.90 -1.84 -3.00
CA LEU A 149 -17.48 -3.18 -2.86
C LEU A 149 -18.51 -3.48 -3.95
N GLU A 150 -19.18 -2.46 -4.51
CA GLU A 150 -19.99 -2.64 -5.73
C GLU A 150 -19.13 -3.03 -6.93
N LEU A 151 -17.92 -2.46 -7.05
CA LEU A 151 -16.98 -2.76 -8.14
C LEU A 151 -16.25 -4.10 -7.92
N LYS A 152 -15.82 -4.39 -6.70
CA LYS A 152 -15.17 -5.64 -6.30
C LYS A 152 -15.79 -6.13 -4.98
N PRO A 153 -16.82 -6.99 -5.05
CA PRO A 153 -17.39 -7.61 -3.86
C PRO A 153 -16.31 -8.29 -3.02
N CYS A 154 -16.38 -8.13 -1.70
CA CYS A 154 -15.41 -8.69 -0.76
C CYS A 154 -13.95 -8.23 -0.94
N PHE A 155 -13.73 -7.00 -1.42
CA PHE A 155 -12.39 -6.44 -1.45
C PHE A 155 -11.88 -6.17 -0.02
N ALA A 156 -11.03 -7.07 0.48
CA ALA A 156 -10.64 -7.13 1.90
C ALA A 156 -10.12 -5.81 2.47
N PRO A 157 -9.23 -5.05 1.80
CA PRO A 157 -8.79 -3.75 2.30
C PRO A 157 -9.95 -2.79 2.58
N SER A 158 -10.90 -2.65 1.66
CA SER A 158 -12.08 -1.78 1.86
C SER A 158 -13.00 -2.29 2.97
N VAL A 159 -13.26 -3.60 3.04
CA VAL A 159 -14.14 -4.14 4.08
C VAL A 159 -13.52 -3.98 5.46
N ILE A 160 -12.21 -4.22 5.60
CA ILE A 160 -11.47 -4.03 6.84
C ILE A 160 -11.51 -2.56 7.28
N THR A 161 -11.33 -1.61 6.36
CA THR A 161 -11.45 -0.18 6.71
C THR A 161 -12.87 0.20 7.14
N LEU A 162 -13.91 -0.37 6.52
CA LEU A 162 -15.29 -0.16 6.98
C LEU A 162 -15.52 -0.72 8.40
N ILE A 163 -14.97 -1.90 8.71
CA ILE A 163 -15.02 -2.45 10.08
C ILE A 163 -14.28 -1.54 11.05
N GLU A 164 -13.12 -1.01 10.67
CA GLU A 164 -12.38 -0.04 11.49
C GLU A 164 -13.21 1.22 11.75
N ILE A 165 -13.82 1.79 10.71
CA ILE A 165 -14.70 2.95 10.83
C ILE A 165 -15.83 2.67 11.83
N TYR A 166 -16.53 1.55 11.69
CA TYR A 166 -17.66 1.19 12.54
C TYR A 166 -17.31 0.66 13.92
N THR A 167 -16.03 0.44 14.24
CA THR A 167 -15.58 0.02 15.58
C THR A 167 -14.80 1.11 16.31
N TRP A 168 -14.22 2.08 15.58
CA TRP A 168 -13.27 3.04 16.15
C TRP A 168 -13.64 4.53 15.95
N LEU A 169 -14.29 4.92 14.85
CA LEU A 169 -14.64 6.33 14.62
C LEU A 169 -16.02 6.68 15.18
N GLY A 170 -16.04 7.19 16.41
CA GLY A 170 -17.22 7.79 17.03
C GLY A 170 -17.03 7.98 18.54
N ASP A 171 -17.91 8.75 19.20
CA ASP A 171 -18.14 8.59 20.63
C ASP A 171 -18.63 7.14 20.90
N GLU A 172 -18.50 6.59 22.11
CA GLU A 172 -18.94 5.21 22.41
C GLU A 172 -20.43 4.98 22.03
N SER A 173 -21.23 6.06 21.97
CA SER A 173 -22.63 6.06 21.55
C SER A 173 -22.88 5.98 20.03
N GLU A 174 -21.86 6.16 19.19
CA GLU A 174 -21.96 6.23 17.73
C GLU A 174 -21.36 5.01 17.02
N VAL A 175 -20.76 4.08 17.78
CA VAL A 175 -20.20 2.83 17.25
C VAL A 175 -21.32 1.91 16.76
N ASP A 176 -21.37 1.64 15.45
CA ASP A 176 -22.35 0.74 14.82
C ASP A 176 -21.78 -0.67 14.64
N TYR A 177 -21.66 -1.40 15.76
CA TYR A 177 -21.18 -2.78 15.77
C TYR A 177 -21.98 -3.72 14.86
N ALA A 178 -23.27 -3.45 14.63
CA ALA A 178 -24.09 -4.28 13.76
C ALA A 178 -23.62 -4.20 12.29
N LYS A 179 -23.21 -3.01 11.83
CA LYS A 179 -22.57 -2.87 10.51
C LYS A 179 -21.18 -3.50 10.48
N ALA A 180 -20.38 -3.34 11.53
CA ALA A 180 -19.07 -3.99 11.61
C ALA A 180 -19.19 -5.52 11.52
N GLU A 181 -20.14 -6.12 12.25
CA GLU A 181 -20.46 -7.56 12.18
C GLU A 181 -20.97 -7.98 10.81
N HIS A 182 -21.81 -7.17 10.16
CA HIS A 182 -22.28 -7.42 8.80
C HIS A 182 -21.10 -7.54 7.83
N TYR A 183 -20.17 -6.57 7.86
CA TYR A 183 -18.99 -6.54 7.01
C TYR A 183 -18.03 -7.70 7.32
N ALA A 184 -17.84 -8.05 8.59
CA ALA A 184 -17.04 -9.22 8.95
C ALA A 184 -17.67 -10.53 8.44
N GLY A 185 -19.00 -10.64 8.50
CA GLY A 185 -19.76 -11.75 7.92
C GLY A 185 -19.62 -11.85 6.39
N LEU A 186 -19.56 -10.71 5.70
CA LEU A 186 -19.33 -10.65 4.26
C LEU A 186 -17.96 -11.22 3.89
N LEU A 187 -16.88 -10.77 4.56
CA LEU A 187 -15.53 -11.28 4.27
C LEU A 187 -15.41 -12.78 4.55
N LYS A 188 -15.96 -13.25 5.67
CA LYS A 188 -15.94 -14.67 6.04
C LYS A 188 -16.56 -15.58 4.99
N GLN A 189 -17.57 -15.11 4.25
CA GLN A 189 -18.18 -15.87 3.17
C GLN A 189 -17.30 -15.95 1.91
N CYS A 190 -16.44 -14.96 1.72
CA CYS A 190 -15.61 -14.83 0.52
C CYS A 190 -14.24 -15.47 0.68
N ASP A 191 -13.57 -15.24 1.79
CA ASP A 191 -12.29 -15.88 2.12
C ASP A 191 -12.21 -16.13 3.64
N PRO A 192 -12.06 -17.40 4.08
CA PRO A 192 -12.07 -17.72 5.50
C PRO A 192 -10.98 -16.99 6.30
N ILE A 193 -9.77 -16.81 5.74
CA ILE A 193 -8.64 -16.23 6.47
C ILE A 193 -8.83 -14.73 6.69
N THR A 194 -9.17 -13.96 5.65
CA THR A 194 -9.53 -12.53 5.80
C THR A 194 -10.81 -12.36 6.63
N GLY A 195 -11.71 -13.35 6.61
CA GLY A 195 -12.83 -13.43 7.54
C GLY A 195 -12.42 -13.57 9.01
N LEU A 196 -11.35 -14.30 9.32
CA LEU A 196 -10.78 -14.36 10.67
C LEU A 196 -10.16 -13.01 11.06
N MET A 197 -9.44 -12.36 10.13
CA MET A 197 -8.91 -11.01 10.36
C MET A 197 -10.02 -10.02 10.71
N ALA A 198 -11.13 -10.06 9.95
CA ALA A 198 -12.30 -9.23 10.21
C ALA A 198 -12.96 -9.52 11.58
N GLN A 199 -13.07 -10.80 11.97
CA GLN A 199 -13.57 -11.17 13.30
C GLN A 199 -12.66 -10.66 14.43
N ALA A 200 -11.34 -10.75 14.24
CA ALA A 200 -10.36 -10.26 15.20
C ALA A 200 -10.41 -8.73 15.37
N MET A 201 -10.97 -8.00 14.40
CA MET A 201 -11.19 -6.56 14.53
C MET A 201 -12.31 -6.18 15.50
N LEU A 202 -13.27 -7.08 15.71
CA LEU A 202 -14.42 -6.87 16.59
C LEU A 202 -14.12 -7.18 18.06
N LEU A 203 -12.91 -7.66 18.36
CA LEU A 203 -12.54 -8.05 19.71
C LEU A 203 -12.28 -6.81 20.58
N PRO A 204 -12.77 -6.79 21.83
CA PRO A 204 -12.83 -5.59 22.66
C PRO A 204 -11.47 -5.17 23.24
N ASP A 205 -10.51 -6.09 23.33
CA ASP A 205 -9.23 -5.85 23.98
C ASP A 205 -8.11 -6.76 23.44
N VAL A 206 -6.87 -6.40 23.78
CA VAL A 206 -5.64 -7.09 23.33
C VAL A 206 -5.60 -8.54 23.81
N LYS A 207 -6.08 -8.81 25.03
CA LYS A 207 -6.08 -10.16 25.59
C LYS A 207 -7.01 -11.09 24.80
N SER A 208 -8.21 -10.62 24.50
CA SER A 208 -9.19 -11.32 23.65
C SER A 208 -8.61 -11.55 22.25
N PHE A 209 -7.89 -10.57 21.70
CA PHE A 209 -7.20 -10.69 20.41
C PHE A 209 -6.12 -11.77 20.43
N LEU A 210 -5.31 -11.85 21.48
CA LEU A 210 -4.31 -12.91 21.66
C LEU A 210 -4.94 -14.29 21.82
N GLU A 211 -5.95 -14.42 22.68
CA GLU A 211 -6.67 -15.69 22.88
C GLU A 211 -7.32 -16.18 21.58
N PHE A 212 -7.88 -15.29 20.77
CA PHE A 212 -8.44 -15.61 19.47
C PHE A 212 -7.39 -16.21 18.53
N TRP A 213 -6.26 -15.52 18.31
CA TRP A 213 -5.24 -16.01 17.39
C TRP A 213 -4.52 -17.26 17.89
N LEU A 214 -4.44 -17.48 19.21
CA LEU A 214 -3.96 -18.75 19.76
C LEU A 214 -4.85 -19.92 19.35
N ASN A 215 -6.17 -19.77 19.49
CA ASN A 215 -7.14 -20.81 19.10
C ASN A 215 -7.13 -21.06 17.58
N GLU A 216 -7.02 -19.99 16.77
CA GLU A 216 -6.92 -20.13 15.32
C GLU A 216 -5.61 -20.80 14.89
N TYR A 217 -4.51 -20.52 15.58
CA TYR A 217 -3.23 -21.17 15.33
C TYR A 217 -3.26 -22.67 15.66
N GLU A 218 -3.87 -23.07 16.78
CA GLU A 218 -4.05 -24.49 17.14
C GLU A 218 -4.87 -25.28 16.11
N SER A 219 -5.80 -24.61 15.43
CA SER A 219 -6.67 -25.24 14.42
C SER A 219 -6.12 -25.15 12.98
N HIS A 220 -5.12 -24.29 12.75
CA HIS A 220 -4.56 -23.99 11.42
C HIS A 220 -3.04 -23.87 11.46
N GLU A 221 -2.35 -24.85 12.04
CA GLU A 221 -0.88 -24.86 12.09
C GLU A 221 -0.25 -24.66 10.70
N ALA A 222 0.88 -23.95 10.66
CA ALA A 222 1.65 -23.62 9.45
C ALA A 222 0.95 -22.69 8.42
N ASN A 223 0.09 -21.77 8.86
CA ASN A 223 -0.41 -20.66 8.03
C ASN A 223 0.35 -19.35 8.33
N ALA A 224 0.95 -18.75 7.30
CA ALA A 224 1.77 -17.53 7.45
C ALA A 224 0.99 -16.33 8.00
N ILE A 225 -0.26 -16.12 7.56
CA ILE A 225 -1.10 -14.99 7.98
C ILE A 225 -1.54 -15.17 9.43
N ILE A 226 -1.84 -16.40 9.85
CA ILE A 226 -2.22 -16.69 11.24
C ILE A 226 -1.01 -16.55 12.16
N ALA A 227 0.17 -17.04 11.76
CA ALA A 227 1.42 -16.83 12.50
C ALA A 227 1.77 -15.34 12.61
N GLU A 228 1.58 -14.57 11.54
CA GLU A 228 1.77 -13.11 11.52
C GLU A 228 0.87 -12.41 12.53
N ASN A 229 -0.43 -12.69 12.50
CA ASN A 229 -1.39 -12.04 13.40
C ASN A 229 -1.20 -12.49 14.86
N LEU A 230 -0.83 -13.75 15.10
CA LEU A 230 -0.45 -14.21 16.44
C LEU A 230 0.80 -13.49 16.93
N GLY A 231 1.80 -13.30 16.06
CA GLY A 231 2.98 -12.49 16.33
C GLY A 231 2.61 -11.07 16.74
N ARG A 232 1.77 -10.38 15.95
CA ARG A 232 1.25 -9.04 16.29
C ARG A 232 0.49 -9.02 17.61
N ALA A 233 -0.33 -10.04 17.90
CA ALA A 233 -1.06 -10.13 19.16
C ALA A 233 -0.12 -10.19 20.38
N TYR A 234 0.94 -10.99 20.31
CA TYR A 234 1.96 -11.02 21.36
C TYR A 234 2.72 -9.70 21.48
N LEU A 235 3.06 -9.05 20.36
CA LEU A 235 3.72 -7.73 20.39
C LEU A 235 2.83 -6.67 21.05
N LEU A 236 1.52 -6.68 20.78
CA LEU A 236 0.55 -5.78 21.41
C LEU A 236 0.42 -6.01 22.93
N GLU A 237 0.49 -7.27 23.37
CA GLU A 237 0.48 -7.64 24.80
C GLU A 237 1.83 -7.34 25.49
N GLY A 238 2.86 -6.97 24.73
CA GLY A 238 4.20 -6.67 25.23
C GLY A 238 5.10 -7.91 25.41
N ASP A 239 4.67 -9.09 24.97
CA ASP A 239 5.49 -10.30 24.96
C ASP A 239 6.38 -10.33 23.70
N MET A 240 7.49 -9.60 23.77
CA MET A 240 8.47 -9.50 22.68
C MET A 240 9.07 -10.86 22.30
N VAL A 241 9.18 -11.80 23.23
CA VAL A 241 9.79 -13.11 22.99
C VAL A 241 8.91 -13.95 22.07
N ASN A 242 7.62 -14.08 22.41
CA ASN A 242 6.68 -14.82 21.57
C ASN A 242 6.33 -14.05 20.30
N GLY A 243 6.21 -12.71 20.36
CA GLY A 243 6.01 -11.89 19.16
C GLY A 243 7.10 -12.12 18.13
N LYS A 244 8.37 -12.03 18.53
CA LYS A 244 9.53 -12.33 17.67
C LYS A 244 9.50 -13.75 17.11
N LYS A 245 9.14 -14.75 17.93
CA LYS A 245 9.05 -16.15 17.50
C LYS A 245 8.07 -16.29 16.33
N TYR A 246 6.83 -15.84 16.49
CA TYR A 246 5.79 -16.05 15.49
C TYR A 246 5.91 -15.14 14.26
N ILE A 247 6.43 -13.92 14.41
CA ILE A 247 6.77 -13.08 13.24
C ILE A 247 7.85 -13.76 12.39
N LYS A 248 8.91 -14.31 13.01
CA LYS A 248 9.95 -15.05 12.26
C LYS A 248 9.41 -16.33 11.63
N GLU A 249 8.48 -17.00 12.28
CA GLU A 249 7.78 -18.14 11.70
C GLU A 249 6.96 -17.73 10.48
N ALA A 250 6.18 -16.65 10.56
CA ALA A 250 5.42 -16.11 9.44
C ALA A 250 6.32 -15.80 8.23
N VAL A 251 7.48 -15.18 8.46
CA VAL A 251 8.49 -14.91 7.43
C VAL A 251 9.06 -16.22 6.85
N SER A 252 9.27 -17.24 7.68
CA SER A 252 9.76 -18.54 7.19
C SER A 252 8.73 -19.27 6.31
N LEU A 253 7.44 -19.08 6.60
CA LEU A 253 6.32 -19.65 5.84
C LEU A 253 6.04 -18.85 4.56
N ASN A 254 6.28 -17.54 4.58
CA ASN A 254 6.15 -16.66 3.42
C ASN A 254 7.29 -15.62 3.37
N PRO A 255 8.45 -15.98 2.78
CA PRO A 255 9.61 -15.09 2.69
C PRO A 255 9.36 -13.79 1.93
N ASP A 256 8.42 -13.81 0.97
CA ASP A 256 8.08 -12.66 0.15
C ASP A 256 7.37 -11.56 0.96
N ASN A 257 6.78 -11.89 2.11
CA ASN A 257 6.17 -10.93 3.03
C ASN A 257 7.11 -10.53 4.18
N SER A 258 8.43 -10.56 3.97
CA SER A 258 9.41 -10.21 5.00
C SER A 258 9.40 -8.73 5.43
N ILE A 259 8.59 -7.90 4.77
CA ILE A 259 8.26 -6.54 5.23
C ILE A 259 7.60 -6.55 6.62
N ILE A 260 6.98 -7.66 7.03
CA ILE A 260 6.41 -7.85 8.38
C ILE A 260 7.44 -7.72 9.51
N LEU A 261 8.73 -7.90 9.21
CA LEU A 261 9.81 -7.66 10.19
C LEU A 261 9.85 -6.20 10.67
N LEU A 262 9.26 -5.26 9.93
CA LEU A 262 9.09 -3.89 10.39
C LEU A 262 8.21 -3.78 11.63
N ASP A 263 7.23 -4.67 11.82
CA ASP A 263 6.41 -4.66 13.03
C ASP A 263 7.22 -5.06 14.26
N LEU A 264 8.04 -6.10 14.13
CA LEU A 264 9.00 -6.47 15.17
C LEU A 264 9.99 -5.33 15.46
N ALA A 265 10.59 -4.75 14.43
CA ALA A 265 11.55 -3.66 14.57
C ALA A 265 10.95 -2.45 15.29
N ARG A 266 9.72 -2.07 14.93
CA ARG A 266 8.98 -0.96 15.53
C ARG A 266 8.54 -1.27 16.96
N ALA A 267 8.06 -2.48 17.24
CA ALA A 267 7.71 -2.90 18.60
C ALA A 267 8.93 -2.83 19.53
N SER A 268 10.07 -3.40 19.11
CA SER A 268 11.33 -3.31 19.85
C SER A 268 11.78 -1.87 20.08
N LEU A 269 11.67 -1.00 19.06
CA LEU A 269 12.00 0.42 19.19
C LEU A 269 11.09 1.13 20.20
N MET A 270 9.78 0.91 20.13
CA MET A 270 8.81 1.53 21.04
C MET A 270 9.07 1.10 22.49
N SER A 271 9.29 -0.20 22.72
CA SER A 271 9.65 -0.73 24.03
C SER A 271 10.98 -0.15 24.52
N ALA A 272 12.01 -0.10 23.67
CA ALA A 272 13.31 0.48 24.01
C ALA A 272 13.20 1.96 24.39
N MET A 273 12.39 2.75 23.67
CA MET A 273 12.14 4.14 24.03
C MET A 273 11.43 4.29 25.38
N GLN A 274 10.50 3.40 25.69
CA GLN A 274 9.76 3.41 26.95
C GLN A 274 10.63 3.02 28.15
N THR A 275 11.48 2.00 27.99
CA THR A 275 12.29 1.43 29.07
C THR A 275 13.70 2.00 29.15
N GLN A 276 14.14 2.72 28.10
CA GLN A 276 15.54 3.11 27.88
C GLN A 276 16.49 1.91 27.80
N ASP A 277 15.98 0.76 27.36
CA ASP A 277 16.75 -0.47 27.20
C ASP A 277 17.50 -0.46 25.86
N LYS A 278 18.84 -0.42 25.95
CA LYS A 278 19.72 -0.40 24.78
C LYS A 278 19.73 -1.71 24.02
N ASP A 279 19.53 -2.84 24.71
CA ASP A 279 19.52 -4.16 24.07
C ASP A 279 18.31 -4.29 23.14
N LEU A 280 17.14 -3.78 23.57
CA LEU A 280 15.95 -3.70 22.70
C LEU A 280 16.16 -2.74 21.51
N GLY A 281 16.96 -1.68 21.69
CA GLY A 281 17.40 -0.80 20.61
C GLY A 281 18.25 -1.53 19.56
N GLU A 282 19.18 -2.37 20.00
CA GLU A 282 19.98 -3.23 19.12
C GLU A 282 19.11 -4.28 18.41
N GLU A 283 18.16 -4.90 19.11
CA GLU A 283 17.21 -5.84 18.51
C GLU A 283 16.35 -5.18 17.42
N SER A 284 15.93 -3.93 17.64
CA SER A 284 15.20 -3.15 16.63
C SER A 284 16.05 -2.93 15.37
N ILE A 285 17.31 -2.52 15.53
CA ILE A 285 18.25 -2.31 14.42
C ILE A 285 18.46 -3.60 13.63
N GLU A 286 18.59 -4.74 14.32
CA GLU A 286 18.76 -6.03 13.68
C GLU A 286 17.54 -6.44 12.85
N ALA A 287 16.33 -6.25 13.38
CA ALA A 287 15.11 -6.52 12.62
C ALA A 287 14.99 -5.61 11.38
N PHE A 288 15.35 -4.33 11.49
CA PHE A 288 15.42 -3.40 10.35
C PHE A 288 16.43 -3.86 9.28
N ARG A 289 17.60 -4.35 9.67
CA ARG A 289 18.59 -4.90 8.73
C ARG A 289 18.06 -6.14 8.03
N GLN A 290 17.47 -7.07 8.78
CA GLN A 290 16.88 -8.29 8.22
C GLN A 290 15.79 -7.98 7.19
N THR A 291 14.99 -6.93 7.39
CA THR A 291 14.03 -6.47 6.37
C THR A 291 14.73 -6.13 5.04
N LEU A 292 15.86 -5.43 5.08
CA LEU A 292 16.60 -5.05 3.87
C LEU A 292 17.36 -6.22 3.24
N GLU A 293 17.88 -7.13 4.06
CA GLU A 293 18.58 -8.33 3.59
C GLU A 293 17.64 -9.31 2.87
N LEU A 294 16.43 -9.48 3.39
CA LEU A 294 15.40 -10.33 2.77
C LEU A 294 14.67 -9.64 1.61
N ASN A 295 14.70 -8.30 1.56
CA ASN A 295 14.12 -7.51 0.47
C ASN A 295 15.17 -6.59 -0.18
N PRO A 296 16.19 -7.15 -0.88
CA PRO A 296 17.21 -6.33 -1.54
C PRO A 296 16.61 -5.38 -2.58
N ASP A 297 15.48 -5.77 -3.18
CA ASP A 297 14.75 -5.01 -4.20
C ASP A 297 13.63 -4.14 -3.61
N ALA A 298 13.60 -3.93 -2.29
CA ALA A 298 12.63 -3.04 -1.66
C ALA A 298 12.67 -1.63 -2.31
N PRO A 299 11.51 -0.98 -2.51
CA PRO A 299 11.45 0.37 -3.06
C PRO A 299 12.29 1.37 -2.26
N GLY A 300 12.84 2.40 -2.94
CA GLY A 300 13.63 3.47 -2.33
C GLY A 300 12.98 4.06 -1.07
N PRO A 301 11.69 4.43 -1.09
CA PRO A 301 10.94 4.88 0.09
C PRO A 301 10.93 3.91 1.28
N ILE A 302 10.86 2.59 1.06
CA ILE A 302 10.93 1.59 2.13
C ILE A 302 12.34 1.58 2.72
N LYS A 303 13.37 1.55 1.88
CA LYS A 303 14.78 1.58 2.32
C LYS A 303 15.08 2.86 3.12
N ALA A 304 14.61 4.00 2.63
CA ALA A 304 14.76 5.29 3.29
C ALA A 304 14.02 5.33 4.64
N TYR A 305 12.82 4.75 4.72
CA TYR A 305 12.10 4.58 5.99
C TYR A 305 12.92 3.74 6.98
N VAL A 306 13.45 2.59 6.55
CA VAL A 306 14.28 1.75 7.41
C VAL A 306 15.52 2.49 7.90
N TYR A 307 16.25 3.18 7.02
CA TYR A 307 17.43 3.95 7.42
C TYR A 307 17.09 5.10 8.38
N ARG A 308 15.97 5.79 8.18
CA ARG A 308 15.49 6.79 9.15
C ARG A 308 15.26 6.16 10.53
N MET A 309 14.62 5.00 10.59
CA MET A 309 14.32 4.33 11.85
C MET A 309 15.60 3.82 12.53
N MET A 310 16.56 3.29 11.77
CA MET A 310 17.89 2.92 12.30
C MET A 310 18.64 4.14 12.84
N ALA A 311 18.63 5.26 12.12
CA ALA A 311 19.24 6.51 12.60
C ALA A 311 18.63 6.98 13.92
N LEU A 312 17.31 6.84 14.06
CA LEU A 312 16.59 7.14 15.30
C LEU A 312 17.07 6.24 16.44
N CYS A 313 17.23 4.92 16.23
CA CYS A 313 17.77 4.01 17.23
C CYS A 313 19.20 4.39 17.64
N TYR A 314 20.09 4.61 16.67
CA TYR A 314 21.48 4.96 16.95
C TYR A 314 21.61 6.28 17.72
N GLY A 315 20.95 7.34 17.26
CA GLY A 315 21.09 8.66 17.86
C GLY A 315 20.38 8.80 19.21
N ARG A 316 19.20 8.17 19.39
CA ARG A 316 18.38 8.37 20.60
C ARG A 316 18.57 7.30 21.68
N LEU A 317 18.84 6.06 21.31
CA LEU A 317 18.93 4.95 22.27
C LEU A 317 20.38 4.55 22.53
N LEU A 318 21.18 4.44 21.47
CA LEU A 318 22.56 3.98 21.58
C LEU A 318 23.57 5.12 21.78
N GLU A 319 23.15 6.37 21.58
CA GLU A 319 23.98 7.58 21.67
C GLU A 319 25.16 7.58 20.67
N ASP A 320 25.00 6.88 19.54
CA ASP A 320 25.97 6.83 18.44
C ASP A 320 25.55 7.84 17.35
N GLN A 321 26.00 9.08 17.51
CA GLN A 321 25.65 10.16 16.59
C GLN A 321 26.29 9.98 15.20
N GLU A 322 27.46 9.36 15.11
CA GLU A 322 28.15 9.15 13.83
C GLU A 322 27.37 8.19 12.94
N LEU A 323 26.94 7.04 13.49
CA LEU A 323 26.08 6.12 12.75
C LEU A 323 24.69 6.72 12.48
N ALA A 324 24.13 7.48 13.42
CA ALA A 324 22.87 8.18 13.18
C ALA A 324 22.95 9.11 11.96
N ASP A 325 24.00 9.92 11.88
CA ASP A 325 24.23 10.84 10.76
C ASP A 325 24.50 10.08 9.44
N GLU A 326 25.23 8.97 9.48
CA GLU A 326 25.44 8.10 8.31
C GLU A 326 24.11 7.57 7.75
N TYR A 327 23.24 7.01 8.61
CA TYR A 327 21.95 6.49 8.17
C TYR A 327 20.99 7.60 7.73
N MET A 328 21.04 8.79 8.34
CA MET A 328 20.29 9.95 7.85
C MET A 328 20.76 10.37 6.46
N ALA A 329 22.07 10.36 6.18
CA ALA A 329 22.60 10.65 4.85
C ALA A 329 22.16 9.59 3.82
N LYS A 330 22.17 8.31 4.19
CA LYS A 330 21.65 7.22 3.33
C LYS A 330 20.16 7.40 3.03
N LYS A 331 19.36 7.75 4.05
CA LYS A 331 17.94 8.08 3.87
C LYS A 331 17.77 9.24 2.88
N GLU A 332 18.54 10.31 3.04
CA GLU A 332 18.36 11.53 2.23
C GLU A 332 18.77 11.32 0.78
N ALA A 333 19.82 10.53 0.55
CA ALA A 333 20.26 10.16 -0.78
C ALA A 333 19.26 9.27 -1.52
N LEU A 334 18.46 8.48 -0.80
CA LEU A 334 17.46 7.58 -1.39
C LEU A 334 16.08 8.20 -1.56
N ASP A 335 15.61 8.96 -0.57
CA ASP A 335 14.30 9.58 -0.60
C ASP A 335 14.29 10.83 0.29
N PRO A 336 14.52 12.03 -0.28
CA PRO A 336 14.41 13.28 0.47
C PRO A 336 13.01 13.48 1.06
N PHE A 337 11.98 12.89 0.44
CA PHE A 337 10.59 12.97 0.84
C PHE A 337 10.13 11.80 1.73
N CYS A 338 11.05 11.00 2.28
CA CYS A 338 10.69 9.89 3.18
C CYS A 338 9.72 10.32 4.27
N SER A 339 8.68 9.51 4.47
CA SER A 339 7.65 9.71 5.48
C SER A 339 8.24 10.00 6.88
N ARG A 340 7.66 11.00 7.56
CA ARG A 340 7.95 11.31 8.96
C ARG A 340 7.10 10.50 9.95
N ALA A 341 6.10 9.77 9.46
CA ALA A 341 5.29 8.91 10.32
C ALA A 341 6.15 7.84 11.01
N SER A 342 5.73 7.41 12.21
CA SER A 342 6.33 6.26 12.89
C SER A 342 5.83 4.92 12.34
N GLY A 343 4.62 4.92 11.76
CA GLY A 343 4.04 3.75 11.07
C GLY A 343 4.86 3.33 9.85
N ALA A 344 4.94 2.03 9.61
CA ALA A 344 5.50 1.50 8.39
C ALA A 344 4.68 1.98 7.18
N PRO A 345 5.31 2.35 6.05
CA PRO A 345 4.56 2.70 4.86
C PRO A 345 3.83 1.47 4.28
N GLY A 346 2.51 1.56 4.08
CA GLY A 346 1.73 0.46 3.47
C GLY A 346 2.12 0.19 2.01
N MET A 347 2.06 -1.08 1.60
CA MET A 347 2.57 -1.56 0.32
C MET A 347 1.73 -1.09 -0.88
N ALA A 348 0.45 -0.76 -0.66
CA ALA A 348 -0.40 -0.15 -1.68
C ALA A 348 0.19 1.16 -2.26
N LEU A 349 1.02 1.89 -1.51
CA LEU A 349 1.70 3.09 -2.03
C LEU A 349 2.85 2.76 -2.99
N PHE A 350 3.33 1.52 -3.05
CA PHE A 350 4.48 1.14 -3.85
C PHE A 350 4.17 0.13 -4.95
N ALA A 351 2.93 -0.32 -5.08
CA ALA A 351 2.53 -1.13 -6.22
C ALA A 351 2.48 -0.33 -7.52
N PRO A 352 2.70 -0.97 -8.68
CA PRO A 352 2.46 -0.35 -9.97
C PRO A 352 1.03 0.21 -10.08
N PRO A 353 0.80 1.27 -10.87
CA PRO A 353 -0.46 2.01 -10.88
C PRO A 353 -1.66 1.21 -11.41
N ASP A 354 -1.41 0.10 -12.09
CA ASP A 354 -2.41 -0.83 -12.65
C ASP A 354 -2.56 -2.13 -11.83
N VAL A 355 -1.83 -2.25 -10.72
CA VAL A 355 -1.87 -3.43 -9.84
C VAL A 355 -2.77 -3.16 -8.65
N LEU A 356 -3.83 -3.96 -8.55
CA LEU A 356 -4.66 -4.00 -7.36
C LEU A 356 -3.94 -4.77 -6.25
N VAL A 357 -3.77 -4.14 -5.10
CA VAL A 357 -3.10 -4.73 -3.94
C VAL A 357 -4.15 -5.11 -2.90
N ASP A 358 -4.06 -6.33 -2.38
CA ASP A 358 -4.90 -6.80 -1.27
C ASP A 358 -4.22 -6.55 0.11
N ASP A 359 -3.34 -5.55 0.20
CA ASP A 359 -2.63 -5.14 1.41
C ASP A 359 -3.58 -4.43 2.37
N ILE A 360 -3.55 -4.84 3.64
CA ILE A 360 -4.47 -4.36 4.67
C ILE A 360 -3.69 -3.42 5.59
N GLY A 361 -4.05 -2.13 5.57
CA GLY A 361 -3.54 -1.13 6.50
C GLY A 361 -4.56 -0.78 7.57
N TYR A 362 -4.06 -0.42 8.76
CA TYR A 362 -4.88 0.03 9.89
C TYR A 362 -4.50 1.47 10.27
N TYR A 363 -5.49 2.26 10.70
CA TYR A 363 -5.27 3.62 11.22
C TYR A 363 -5.24 3.66 12.76
N SER A 364 -5.97 2.76 13.40
CA SER A 364 -6.17 2.67 14.85
C SER A 364 -5.27 1.65 15.54
N ARG A 365 -4.65 0.74 14.77
CA ARG A 365 -3.78 -0.31 15.30
C ARG A 365 -2.30 -0.03 14.98
N PRO A 366 -1.39 -0.23 15.93
CA PRO A 366 0.01 0.14 15.74
C PRO A 366 0.78 -0.82 14.80
N PHE A 367 0.27 -2.03 14.56
CA PHE A 367 0.85 -3.09 13.72
C PHE A 367 -0.25 -3.77 12.91
#